data_AF-A0A8S0WFX0-F1
#
_entry.id   AF-A0A8S0WFX0-F1
#
_cell.length_a   1.000
_cell.length_b   1.000
_cell.length_c   1.000
_cell.angle_alpha   90.00
_cell.angle_beta   90.00
_cell.angle_gamma   90.00
#
_symmetry.space_group_name_H-M   'P 1'
#
loop_
_entity.id
_entity.type
_entity.pdbx_description
1 polymer ?
#
loop_
_entity_poly.entity_id
_entity_poly.type
_entity_poly.pdbx_seq_one_letter_code
_entity_poly.pdbx_strand_id
1 'polypeptide(L)'
;MPDLPPELWCTVALYLPNDTLKGLYAVNRPFFDLAMNESYREVSFRKIDESTTRQLEALSSLSGSLEHLTVSCCPPEYLSVFYKHKSLSSLTLNVASLGRQSFETSTSSGLHGFLRQQGGTLRHLEISASVSENPWRAYRFSFHDLQLSSLQSLSVTADILASSWDDSFAFLRNHVQLESLSIDGPLAPSEIYRILDVLNHHHPSTALVELSLSIYNLDVRVLDKLASDLRRLRSLKLKISKISCDTTYAITPSQHFPDDSVSGKVYPFVNEMKLHASFERWELKDITIKRRSCCADLLLWGLMSLCAQCIPSITSFAGNGDKMIPAGLQLQATYKRCLQVLCSYGTDHTLW
;
A
#
# COMPACT_ATOMS: atom_id res chain seq x y z
N MET A 1 -7.20 49.71 1.72
CA MET A 1 -6.39 49.16 2.83
C MET A 1 -4.94 49.45 2.51
N PRO A 2 -4.08 49.77 3.48
CA PRO A 2 -2.64 49.84 3.23
C PRO A 2 -2.16 48.47 2.72
N ASP A 3 -1.36 48.47 1.66
CA ASP A 3 -0.77 47.26 1.09
C ASP A 3 0.25 46.69 2.07
N LEU A 4 -0.08 45.55 2.68
CA LEU A 4 0.88 44.80 3.50
C LEU A 4 1.99 44.23 2.58
N PRO A 5 3.26 44.24 3.02
CA PRO A 5 4.35 43.59 2.29
C PRO A 5 4.05 42.10 1.98
N PRO A 6 4.45 41.59 0.79
CA PRO A 6 4.26 40.19 0.40
C PRO A 6 4.69 39.15 1.44
N GLU A 7 5.77 39.45 2.18
CA GLU A 7 6.35 38.57 3.19
C GLU A 7 5.38 38.35 4.37
N LEU A 8 4.58 39.36 4.72
CA LEU A 8 3.56 39.22 5.77
C LEU A 8 2.41 38.34 5.29
N TRP A 9 2.00 38.43 4.01
CA TRP A 9 0.99 37.54 3.45
C TRP A 9 1.46 36.09 3.43
N CYS A 10 2.72 35.84 3.05
CA CYS A 10 3.32 34.50 3.14
C CYS A 10 3.35 33.99 4.59
N THR A 11 3.69 34.85 5.55
CA THR A 11 3.68 34.50 6.98
C THR A 11 2.28 34.13 7.46
N VAL A 12 1.25 34.91 7.08
CA VAL A 12 -0.15 34.61 7.40
C VAL A 12 -0.57 33.27 6.80
N ALA A 13 -0.17 32.99 5.55
CA ALA A 13 -0.52 31.75 4.87
C ALA A 13 -0.01 30.49 5.59
N LEU A 14 1.13 30.55 6.29
CA LEU A 14 1.67 29.43 7.07
C LEU A 14 0.75 28.98 8.22
N TYR A 15 -0.15 29.85 8.67
CA TYR A 15 -1.12 29.54 9.74
C TYR A 15 -2.49 29.13 9.21
N LEU A 16 -2.68 29.11 7.89
CA LEU A 16 -3.96 28.75 7.28
C LEU A 16 -3.94 27.27 6.85
N PRO A 17 -5.04 26.51 7.08
CA PRO A 17 -5.20 25.20 6.47
C PRO A 17 -5.14 25.30 4.94
N ASN A 18 -4.55 24.30 4.27
CA ASN A 18 -4.38 24.31 2.81
C ASN A 18 -5.70 24.52 2.05
N ASP A 19 -6.80 23.94 2.54
CA ASP A 19 -8.13 24.13 1.94
C ASP A 19 -8.62 25.58 2.05
N THR A 20 -8.30 26.26 3.15
CA THR A 20 -8.62 27.69 3.31
C THR A 20 -7.75 28.52 2.39
N LEU A 21 -6.44 28.22 2.32
CA LEU A 21 -5.49 28.91 1.45
C LEU A 21 -5.91 28.87 -0.02
N LYS A 22 -6.35 27.70 -0.52
CA LYS A 22 -6.89 27.54 -1.87
C LYS A 22 -8.06 28.48 -2.16
N GLY A 23 -8.90 28.75 -1.16
CA GLY A 23 -10.03 29.68 -1.27
C GLY A 23 -9.65 31.16 -1.32
N LEU A 24 -8.41 31.53 -0.96
CA LEU A 24 -7.96 32.93 -0.90
C LEU A 24 -7.31 33.43 -2.20
N TYR A 25 -7.32 32.65 -3.28
CA TYR A 25 -6.63 32.98 -4.53
C TYR A 25 -7.05 34.33 -5.14
N ALA A 26 -8.27 34.82 -4.85
CA ALA A 26 -8.79 36.08 -5.38
C ALA A 26 -8.46 37.30 -4.50
N VAL A 27 -7.91 37.11 -3.30
CA VAL A 27 -7.70 38.20 -2.32
C VAL A 27 -6.57 39.13 -2.75
N ASN A 28 -5.41 38.56 -3.08
CA ASN A 28 -4.23 39.30 -3.52
C ASN A 28 -3.26 38.38 -4.28
N ARG A 29 -2.24 38.97 -4.90
CA ARG A 29 -1.26 38.21 -5.70
C ARG A 29 -0.47 37.17 -4.90
N PRO A 30 0.06 37.45 -3.70
CA PRO A 30 0.71 36.43 -2.89
C PRO A 30 -0.17 35.21 -2.58
N PHE A 31 -1.42 35.42 -2.17
CA PHE A 31 -2.35 34.31 -1.94
C PHE A 31 -2.73 33.59 -3.23
N PHE A 32 -2.84 34.29 -4.36
CA PHE A 32 -2.99 33.64 -5.66
C PHE A 32 -1.82 32.67 -5.92
N ASP A 33 -0.58 33.15 -5.84
CA ASP A 33 0.59 32.34 -6.15
C ASP A 33 0.72 31.13 -5.17
N LEU A 34 0.45 31.34 -3.88
CA LEU A 34 0.45 30.27 -2.88
C LEU A 34 -0.69 29.26 -3.08
N ALA A 35 -1.90 29.74 -3.35
CA ALA A 35 -3.06 28.90 -3.63
C ALA A 35 -2.84 28.06 -4.90
N MET A 36 -2.25 28.64 -5.95
CA MET A 36 -1.92 27.92 -7.17
C MET A 36 -0.81 26.89 -6.94
N ASN A 37 0.26 27.25 -6.21
CA ASN A 37 1.33 26.30 -5.85
C ASN A 37 0.78 25.09 -5.09
N GLU A 38 -0.09 25.33 -4.12
CA GLU A 38 -0.75 24.28 -3.34
C GLU A 38 -1.77 23.48 -4.18
N SER A 39 -2.45 24.12 -5.13
CA SER A 39 -3.38 23.44 -6.04
C SER A 39 -2.66 22.57 -7.08
N TYR A 40 -1.42 22.91 -7.45
CA TYR A 40 -0.59 22.15 -8.39
C TYR A 40 0.40 21.19 -7.70
N ARG A 41 0.44 21.18 -6.37
CA ARG A 41 1.31 20.29 -5.60
C ARG A 41 0.95 18.82 -5.80
N GLU A 42 -0.35 18.56 -5.90
CA GLU A 42 -0.92 17.24 -6.19
C GLU A 42 -1.73 17.30 -7.48
N VAL A 43 -1.34 16.48 -8.46
CA VAL A 43 -2.04 16.41 -9.74
C VAL A 43 -2.40 14.96 -10.04
N SER A 44 -3.66 14.73 -10.38
CA SER A 44 -4.20 13.41 -10.69
C SER A 44 -4.81 13.36 -12.08
N PHE A 45 -4.38 12.40 -12.88
CA PHE A 45 -4.87 12.16 -14.23
C PHE A 45 -5.52 10.78 -14.31
N ARG A 46 -6.83 10.77 -14.58
CA ARG A 46 -7.55 9.53 -14.87
C ARG A 46 -7.20 8.97 -16.24
N LYS A 47 -7.01 9.85 -17.23
CA LYS A 47 -6.65 9.52 -18.60
C LYS A 47 -5.76 10.62 -19.15
N ILE A 48 -4.63 10.25 -19.72
CA ILE A 48 -3.77 11.17 -20.46
C ILE A 48 -4.03 10.94 -21.95
N ASP A 49 -4.60 11.96 -22.60
CA ASP A 49 -4.72 12.06 -24.05
C ASP A 49 -3.93 13.27 -24.55
N GLU A 50 -3.90 13.51 -25.86
CA GLU A 50 -3.16 14.63 -26.44
C GLU A 50 -3.56 16.01 -25.87
N SER A 51 -4.83 16.19 -25.48
CA SER A 51 -5.28 17.44 -24.89
C SER A 51 -4.71 17.59 -23.48
N THR A 52 -4.75 16.53 -22.68
CA THR A 52 -4.12 16.48 -21.35
C THR A 52 -2.61 16.69 -21.45
N THR A 53 -1.94 16.14 -22.47
CA THR A 53 -0.50 16.32 -22.70
C THR A 53 -0.15 17.79 -22.93
N ARG A 54 -0.93 18.53 -23.73
CA ARG A 54 -0.72 19.97 -23.92
C ARG A 54 -0.95 20.77 -22.65
N GLN A 55 -1.98 20.41 -21.87
CA GLN A 55 -2.21 21.03 -20.56
C GLN A 55 -1.04 20.74 -19.61
N LEU A 56 -0.47 19.53 -19.69
CA LEU A 56 0.68 19.12 -18.91
C LEU A 56 1.96 19.85 -19.29
N GLU A 57 2.20 20.08 -20.57
CA GLU A 57 3.33 20.90 -21.03
C GLU A 57 3.18 22.33 -20.47
N ALA A 58 1.98 22.90 -20.48
CA ALA A 58 1.71 24.19 -19.88
C ALA A 58 1.94 24.17 -18.35
N LEU A 59 1.45 23.14 -17.65
CA LEU A 59 1.67 22.98 -16.20
C LEU A 59 3.14 22.74 -15.83
N SER A 60 3.90 22.07 -16.69
CA SER A 60 5.32 21.80 -16.48
C SER A 60 6.16 23.08 -16.48
N SER A 61 5.71 24.08 -17.24
CA SER A 61 6.31 25.42 -17.24
C SER A 61 6.03 26.21 -15.96
N LEU A 62 5.00 25.82 -15.20
CA LEU A 62 4.54 26.52 -14.00
C LEU A 62 5.03 25.91 -12.69
N SER A 63 5.40 24.63 -12.67
CA SER A 63 5.47 23.87 -11.41
C SER A 63 6.89 23.43 -11.03
N GLY A 64 7.63 24.35 -10.41
CA GLY A 64 8.68 23.96 -9.45
C GLY A 64 8.11 23.31 -8.18
N SER A 65 6.78 23.31 -8.01
CA SER A 65 6.06 22.87 -6.81
C SER A 65 5.38 21.50 -6.92
N LEU A 66 5.43 20.83 -8.08
CA LEU A 66 4.79 19.52 -8.24
C LEU A 66 5.55 18.49 -7.39
N GLU A 67 4.87 17.94 -6.37
CA GLU A 67 5.43 16.98 -5.44
C GLU A 67 4.78 15.60 -5.55
N HIS A 68 3.48 15.57 -5.84
CA HIS A 68 2.65 14.36 -5.91
C HIS A 68 2.01 14.23 -7.29
N LEU A 69 2.30 13.13 -8.00
CA LEU A 69 1.73 12.83 -9.31
C LEU A 69 0.98 11.51 -9.26
N THR A 70 -0.31 11.52 -9.62
CA THR A 70 -1.12 10.31 -9.78
C THR A 70 -1.53 10.13 -11.23
N VAL A 71 -1.29 8.96 -11.79
CA VAL A 71 -1.58 8.64 -13.19
C VAL A 71 -2.28 7.28 -13.26
N SER A 72 -3.57 7.29 -13.55
CA SER A 72 -4.39 6.06 -13.52
C SER A 72 -4.50 5.35 -14.88
N CYS A 73 -4.34 6.07 -16.00
CA CYS A 73 -4.30 5.48 -17.34
C CYS A 73 -3.48 6.34 -18.29
N CYS A 74 -2.20 6.02 -18.52
CA CYS A 74 -1.35 6.84 -19.38
C CYS A 74 -0.38 5.96 -20.16
N PRO A 75 -0.41 5.96 -21.49
CA PRO A 75 0.69 5.43 -22.30
C PRO A 75 2.03 6.09 -21.88
N PRO A 76 3.13 5.33 -21.74
CA PRO A 76 4.38 5.83 -21.14
C PRO A 76 5.02 6.94 -21.98
N GLU A 77 4.74 6.98 -23.28
CA GLU A 77 5.20 8.05 -24.17
C GLU A 77 4.78 9.45 -23.69
N TYR A 78 3.64 9.57 -23.00
CA TYR A 78 3.18 10.86 -22.47
C TYR A 78 3.79 11.21 -21.10
N LEU A 79 4.42 10.26 -20.42
CA LEU A 79 5.17 10.58 -19.19
C LEU A 79 6.40 11.42 -19.49
N SER A 80 6.84 11.48 -20.74
CA SER A 80 8.00 12.24 -21.16
C SER A 80 7.91 13.74 -20.89
N VAL A 81 6.68 14.29 -20.85
CA VAL A 81 6.45 15.68 -20.47
C VAL A 81 6.94 15.97 -19.05
N PHE A 82 6.90 14.97 -18.16
CA PHE A 82 7.34 15.12 -16.78
C PHE A 82 8.84 14.95 -16.57
N TYR A 83 9.63 14.56 -17.58
CA TYR A 83 11.09 14.42 -17.45
C TYR A 83 11.79 15.71 -17.02
N LYS A 84 11.17 16.87 -17.26
CA LYS A 84 11.77 18.16 -16.86
C LYS A 84 11.62 18.45 -15.37
N HIS A 85 10.69 17.79 -14.68
CA HIS A 85 10.54 17.94 -13.23
C HIS A 85 11.63 17.15 -12.51
N LYS A 86 12.32 17.79 -11.57
CA LYS A 86 13.43 17.18 -10.82
C LYS A 86 13.04 16.80 -9.38
N SER A 87 11.84 17.14 -8.92
CA SER A 87 11.49 17.21 -7.51
C SER A 87 10.28 16.37 -7.10
N LEU A 88 9.87 15.37 -7.89
CA LEU A 88 8.73 14.53 -7.52
C LEU A 88 9.08 13.71 -6.28
N SER A 89 8.33 13.92 -5.20
CA SER A 89 8.51 13.19 -3.95
C SER A 89 7.60 11.95 -3.87
N SER A 90 6.49 11.97 -4.61
CA SER A 90 5.48 10.92 -4.58
C SER A 90 4.90 10.67 -5.97
N LEU A 91 4.78 9.40 -6.33
CA LEU A 91 4.29 8.96 -7.63
C LEU A 91 3.36 7.76 -7.47
N THR A 92 2.14 7.87 -7.99
CA THR A 92 1.17 6.79 -8.07
C THR A 92 0.88 6.47 -9.52
N LEU A 93 1.11 5.23 -9.92
CA LEU A 93 0.93 4.73 -11.27
C LEU A 93 -0.03 3.55 -11.26
N ASN A 94 -1.01 3.57 -12.16
CA ASN A 94 -1.73 2.36 -12.54
C ASN A 94 -1.31 1.94 -13.95
N VAL A 95 -0.62 0.81 -14.04
CA VAL A 95 -0.02 0.30 -15.27
C VAL A 95 -0.98 -0.56 -16.09
N ALA A 96 -2.22 -0.76 -15.65
CA ALA A 96 -3.17 -1.63 -16.36
C ALA A 96 -3.57 -1.15 -17.75
N SER A 97 -3.45 0.14 -18.04
CA SER A 97 -3.76 0.63 -19.39
C SER A 97 -2.56 0.53 -20.34
N LEU A 98 -1.39 0.08 -19.87
CA LEU A 98 -0.15 0.11 -20.64
C LEU A 98 -0.07 -1.08 -21.59
N GLY A 99 -0.25 -0.84 -22.89
CA GLY A 99 -0.07 -1.87 -23.90
C GLY A 99 1.34 -2.49 -23.88
N ARG A 100 1.48 -3.72 -24.39
CA ARG A 100 2.76 -4.48 -24.41
C ARG A 100 3.94 -3.69 -25.00
N GLN A 101 3.68 -2.82 -25.98
CA GLN A 101 4.73 -2.13 -26.72
C GLN A 101 5.50 -1.09 -25.91
N SER A 102 4.97 -0.66 -24.76
CA SER A 102 5.47 0.54 -24.12
C SER A 102 6.57 0.33 -23.07
N PHE A 103 6.96 -0.92 -22.79
CA PHE A 103 7.99 -1.24 -21.77
C PHE A 103 9.30 -1.78 -22.36
N GLU A 104 9.29 -2.33 -23.57
CA GLU A 104 10.45 -3.05 -24.13
C GLU A 104 11.47 -2.15 -24.82
N THR A 105 11.18 -0.86 -25.01
CA THR A 105 12.17 0.07 -25.54
C THR A 105 13.09 0.52 -24.41
N SER A 106 14.33 0.03 -24.40
CA SER A 106 15.46 0.52 -23.60
C SER A 106 15.82 2.00 -23.85
N THR A 107 14.97 2.72 -24.56
CA THR A 107 15.10 4.16 -24.78
C THR A 107 14.88 4.89 -23.45
N SER A 108 15.66 5.95 -23.25
CA SER A 108 15.55 6.85 -22.10
C SER A 108 14.17 7.51 -21.93
N SER A 109 13.26 7.31 -22.89
CA SER A 109 11.94 7.91 -23.00
C SER A 109 10.77 7.05 -22.49
N GLY A 110 11.03 5.92 -21.83
CA GLY A 110 10.00 5.09 -21.20
C GLY A 110 9.78 5.37 -19.71
N LEU A 111 8.80 4.69 -19.10
CA LEU A 111 8.54 4.75 -17.66
C LEU A 111 9.81 4.44 -16.83
N HIS A 112 10.63 3.51 -17.30
CA HIS A 112 11.88 3.15 -16.62
C HIS A 112 12.88 4.32 -16.59
N GLY A 113 13.02 5.03 -17.71
CA GLY A 113 13.82 6.24 -17.78
C GLY A 113 13.30 7.33 -16.85
N PHE A 114 11.97 7.42 -16.71
CA PHE A 114 11.31 8.38 -15.81
C PHE A 114 11.63 8.10 -14.35
N LEU A 115 11.38 6.88 -13.90
CA LEU A 115 11.66 6.47 -12.53
C LEU A 115 13.14 6.65 -12.19
N ARG A 116 14.05 6.27 -13.10
CA ARG A 116 15.49 6.47 -12.92
C ARG A 116 15.85 7.95 -12.75
N GLN A 117 15.23 8.84 -13.52
CA GLN A 117 15.49 10.27 -13.42
C GLN A 117 14.99 10.86 -12.09
N GLN A 118 13.91 10.32 -11.53
CA GLN A 118 13.39 10.70 -10.21
C GLN A 118 14.07 9.97 -9.05
N GLY A 119 15.07 9.11 -9.31
CA GLY A 119 15.62 8.21 -8.28
C GLY A 119 16.19 8.90 -7.04
N GLY A 120 16.68 10.14 -7.20
CA GLY A 120 17.21 10.93 -6.08
C GLY A 120 16.15 11.68 -5.27
N THR A 121 14.92 11.81 -5.73
CA THR A 121 13.89 12.65 -5.09
C THR A 121 12.64 11.88 -4.70
N LEU A 122 12.33 10.79 -5.39
CA LEU A 122 11.15 10.00 -5.16
C LEU A 122 11.23 9.25 -3.83
N ARG A 123 10.33 9.59 -2.90
CA ARG A 123 10.20 8.98 -1.56
C ARG A 123 9.06 7.99 -1.47
N HIS A 124 7.97 8.23 -2.20
CA HIS A 124 6.80 7.37 -2.20
C HIS A 124 6.49 6.91 -3.63
N LEU A 125 6.43 5.60 -3.83
CA LEU A 125 6.08 5.01 -5.11
C LEU A 125 4.95 4.01 -4.92
N GLU A 126 3.85 4.24 -5.61
CA GLU A 126 2.76 3.29 -5.75
C GLU A 126 2.66 2.85 -7.20
N ILE A 127 2.78 1.54 -7.47
CA ILE A 127 2.57 0.97 -8.80
C ILE A 127 1.53 -0.14 -8.68
N SER A 128 0.39 0.06 -9.32
CA SER A 128 -0.69 -0.93 -9.34
C SER A 128 -0.92 -1.45 -10.75
N ALA A 129 -1.18 -2.74 -10.88
CA ALA A 129 -1.75 -3.31 -12.09
C ALA A 129 -3.17 -3.79 -11.74
N SER A 130 -4.20 -3.21 -12.34
CA SER A 130 -5.52 -3.83 -12.31
C SER A 130 -5.52 -5.10 -13.15
N VAL A 131 -6.18 -6.14 -12.64
CA VAL A 131 -6.38 -7.42 -13.34
C VAL A 131 -6.96 -7.12 -14.72
N SER A 132 -6.17 -7.40 -15.77
CA SER A 132 -6.67 -7.28 -17.13
C SER A 132 -7.78 -8.31 -17.32
N GLU A 133 -8.87 -7.93 -17.98
CA GLU A 133 -9.87 -8.89 -18.47
C GLU A 133 -9.24 -9.98 -19.36
N ASN A 134 -8.05 -9.71 -19.90
CA ASN A 134 -7.29 -10.65 -20.71
C ASN A 134 -6.03 -11.15 -19.97
N PRO A 135 -6.06 -12.37 -19.39
CA PRO A 135 -4.91 -12.94 -18.67
C PRO A 135 -3.66 -13.14 -19.55
N TRP A 136 -3.80 -13.11 -20.89
CA TRP A 136 -2.69 -13.27 -21.83
C TRP A 136 -1.93 -11.97 -22.10
N ARG A 137 -2.49 -10.82 -21.73
CA ARG A 137 -1.82 -9.51 -21.81
C ARG A 137 -1.07 -9.21 -20.51
N ALA A 138 -0.17 -10.13 -20.12
CA ALA A 138 0.73 -9.88 -19.01
C ALA A 138 1.57 -8.62 -19.29
N TYR A 139 1.44 -7.63 -18.42
CA TYR A 139 2.29 -6.44 -18.40
C TYR A 139 3.70 -6.87 -17.98
N ARG A 140 4.72 -6.33 -18.63
CA ARG A 140 6.12 -6.57 -18.29
C ARG A 140 6.71 -5.29 -17.71
N PHE A 141 6.34 -4.98 -16.47
CA PHE A 141 7.12 -4.04 -15.66
C PHE A 141 8.16 -4.85 -14.89
N SER A 142 9.43 -4.43 -14.90
CA SER A 142 10.48 -5.01 -14.06
C SER A 142 11.18 -3.89 -13.29
N PHE A 143 11.67 -4.23 -12.10
CA PHE A 143 12.50 -3.36 -11.27
C PHE A 143 14.00 -3.42 -11.63
N HIS A 144 14.37 -4.15 -12.68
CA HIS A 144 15.74 -4.29 -13.15
C HIS A 144 16.43 -2.93 -13.34
N ASP A 145 17.60 -2.69 -12.75
CA ASP A 145 18.33 -1.41 -12.86
C ASP A 145 17.59 -0.15 -12.36
N LEU A 146 16.51 -0.28 -11.59
CA LEU A 146 15.92 0.86 -10.89
C LEU A 146 16.71 1.16 -9.61
N GLN A 147 17.19 2.40 -9.49
CA GLN A 147 17.86 2.93 -8.31
C GLN A 147 17.08 4.14 -7.81
N LEU A 148 16.30 3.94 -6.74
CA LEU A 148 15.48 4.96 -6.11
C LEU A 148 16.03 5.23 -4.70
N SER A 149 17.19 5.88 -4.63
CA SER A 149 17.97 6.05 -3.39
C SER A 149 17.23 6.79 -2.27
N SER A 150 16.24 7.62 -2.62
CA SER A 150 15.41 8.35 -1.65
C SER A 150 14.10 7.62 -1.29
N LEU A 151 13.86 6.42 -1.82
CA LEU A 151 12.60 5.71 -1.65
C LEU A 151 12.41 5.23 -0.21
N GLN A 152 11.36 5.73 0.45
CA GLN A 152 10.97 5.39 1.82
C GLN A 152 9.73 4.51 1.86
N SER A 153 8.84 4.62 0.87
CA SER A 153 7.58 3.87 0.82
C SER A 153 7.35 3.28 -0.55
N LEU A 154 7.07 1.98 -0.60
CA LEU A 154 6.72 1.26 -1.82
C LEU A 154 5.37 0.56 -1.64
N SER A 155 4.43 0.85 -2.53
CA SER A 155 3.17 0.12 -2.67
C SER A 155 3.13 -0.52 -4.06
N VAL A 156 2.94 -1.83 -4.13
CA VAL A 156 3.01 -2.57 -5.40
C VAL A 156 1.98 -3.69 -5.43
N THR A 157 1.45 -4.04 -6.60
CA THR A 157 0.63 -5.26 -6.73
C THR A 157 1.50 -6.51 -6.91
N ALA A 158 1.08 -7.64 -6.35
CA ALA A 158 1.78 -8.92 -6.44
C ALA A 158 2.03 -9.34 -7.89
N ASP A 159 1.11 -9.04 -8.81
CA ASP A 159 1.26 -9.30 -10.25
C ASP A 159 2.48 -8.61 -10.86
N ILE A 160 2.84 -7.41 -10.36
CA ILE A 160 4.02 -6.68 -10.83
C ILE A 160 5.30 -7.33 -10.31
N LEU A 161 5.30 -7.84 -9.07
CA LEU A 161 6.45 -8.57 -8.53
C LEU A 161 6.63 -9.92 -9.23
N ALA A 162 5.52 -10.58 -9.54
CA ALA A 162 5.50 -11.88 -10.21
C ALA A 162 5.98 -11.84 -11.66
N SER A 163 6.07 -10.66 -12.29
CA SER A 163 6.64 -10.51 -13.63
C SER A 163 8.12 -10.91 -13.68
N SER A 164 8.87 -10.60 -12.60
CA SER A 164 10.27 -10.94 -12.39
C SER A 164 10.59 -10.87 -10.90
N TRP A 165 10.43 -12.01 -10.22
CA TRP A 165 10.73 -12.11 -8.80
C TRP A 165 12.20 -11.79 -8.49
N ASP A 166 13.13 -12.21 -9.35
CA ASP A 166 14.56 -12.02 -9.10
C ASP A 166 14.97 -10.55 -9.18
N ASP A 167 14.47 -9.80 -10.17
CA ASP A 167 14.69 -8.35 -10.27
C ASP A 167 14.03 -7.63 -9.09
N SER A 168 12.81 -8.03 -8.72
CA SER A 168 12.08 -7.45 -7.59
C SER A 168 12.84 -7.66 -6.27
N PHE A 169 13.40 -8.84 -6.05
CA PHE A 169 14.21 -9.11 -4.86
C PHE A 169 15.56 -8.40 -4.88
N ALA A 170 16.22 -8.32 -6.04
CA ALA A 170 17.44 -7.53 -6.18
C ALA A 170 17.17 -6.05 -5.87
N PHE A 171 16.06 -5.51 -6.37
CA PHE A 171 15.59 -4.16 -6.06
C PHE A 171 15.38 -3.98 -4.56
N LEU A 172 14.56 -4.82 -3.91
CA LEU A 172 14.29 -4.71 -2.47
C LEU A 172 15.58 -4.80 -1.62
N ARG A 173 16.52 -5.68 -1.96
CA ARG A 173 17.82 -5.78 -1.26
C ARG A 173 18.63 -4.48 -1.31
N ASN A 174 18.53 -3.75 -2.43
CA ASN A 174 19.27 -2.50 -2.63
C ASN A 174 18.61 -1.29 -1.95
N HIS A 175 17.38 -1.43 -1.43
CA HIS A 175 16.60 -0.34 -0.83
C HIS A 175 16.38 -0.56 0.68
N VAL A 176 17.48 -0.69 1.43
CA VAL A 176 17.46 -0.93 2.88
C VAL A 176 16.82 0.20 3.70
N GLN A 177 16.77 1.41 3.12
CA GLN A 177 16.15 2.60 3.69
C GLN A 177 14.61 2.61 3.62
N LEU A 178 14.01 1.58 3.01
CA LEU A 178 12.56 1.46 2.89
C LEU A 178 11.93 1.34 4.29
N GLU A 179 11.05 2.26 4.63
CA GLU A 179 10.34 2.35 5.91
C GLU A 179 8.96 1.66 5.83
N SER A 180 8.31 1.71 4.66
CA SER A 180 6.98 1.14 4.43
C SER A 180 6.94 0.31 3.14
N LEU A 181 6.45 -0.92 3.25
CA LEU A 181 6.22 -1.81 2.11
C LEU A 181 4.77 -2.31 2.12
N SER A 182 4.07 -2.14 1.00
CA SER A 182 2.73 -2.68 0.78
C SER A 182 2.70 -3.52 -0.49
N ILE A 183 2.27 -4.77 -0.37
CA ILE A 183 2.07 -5.69 -1.49
C ILE A 183 0.59 -6.10 -1.52
N ASP A 184 -0.16 -5.57 -2.48
CA ASP A 184 -1.59 -5.93 -2.67
C ASP A 184 -1.73 -7.05 -3.71
N GLY A 185 -2.66 -7.97 -3.45
CA GLY A 185 -2.84 -9.17 -4.28
C GLY A 185 -2.34 -10.45 -3.60
N PRO A 186 -2.99 -11.58 -3.85
CA PRO A 186 -2.80 -12.79 -3.04
C PRO A 186 -1.40 -13.39 -3.23
N LEU A 187 -0.61 -13.40 -2.16
CA LEU A 187 0.68 -14.08 -2.10
C LEU A 187 0.52 -15.49 -1.52
N ALA A 188 1.26 -16.44 -2.10
CA ALA A 188 1.46 -17.76 -1.53
C ALA A 188 2.47 -17.72 -0.37
N PRO A 189 2.40 -18.66 0.61
CA PRO A 189 3.36 -18.71 1.70
C PRO A 189 4.83 -18.74 1.25
N SER A 190 5.16 -19.51 0.20
CA SER A 190 6.52 -19.59 -0.35
C SER A 190 7.04 -18.26 -0.87
N GLU A 191 6.19 -17.42 -1.46
CA GLU A 191 6.56 -16.08 -1.94
C GLU A 191 6.81 -15.14 -0.77
N ILE A 192 6.00 -15.25 0.29
CA ILE A 192 6.19 -14.48 1.52
C ILE A 192 7.53 -14.83 2.16
N TYR A 193 7.88 -16.11 2.28
CA TYR A 193 9.19 -16.51 2.82
C TYR A 193 10.35 -15.88 2.05
N ARG A 194 10.29 -15.86 0.70
CA ARG A 194 11.31 -15.22 -0.14
C ARG A 194 11.38 -13.71 0.08
N ILE A 195 10.23 -13.03 0.24
CA ILE A 195 10.16 -11.60 0.57
C ILE A 195 10.81 -11.36 1.94
N LEU A 196 10.49 -12.17 2.96
CA LEU A 196 11.03 -12.01 4.31
C LEU A 196 12.53 -12.26 4.38
N ASP A 197 13.04 -13.24 3.63
CA ASP A 197 14.47 -13.50 3.53
C ASP A 197 15.24 -12.31 2.95
N VAL A 198 14.60 -11.49 2.10
CA VAL A 198 15.16 -10.25 1.55
C VAL A 198 15.08 -9.09 2.55
N LEU A 199 13.97 -8.95 3.28
CA LEU A 199 13.72 -7.83 4.19
C LEU A 199 14.34 -8.01 5.59
N ASN A 200 14.86 -9.18 5.90
CA ASN A 200 15.28 -9.59 7.24
C ASN A 200 16.06 -8.52 8.02
N HIS A 201 15.58 -8.16 9.23
CA HIS A 201 16.18 -7.16 10.12
C HIS A 201 17.47 -7.63 10.81
N HIS A 202 18.00 -8.81 10.48
CA HIS A 202 19.38 -9.15 10.82
C HIS A 202 20.38 -8.16 10.24
N HIS A 203 20.01 -7.47 9.15
CA HIS A 203 20.79 -6.32 8.68
C HIS A 203 20.44 -5.08 9.53
N PRO A 204 21.40 -4.47 10.25
CA PRO A 204 21.13 -3.33 11.14
C PRO A 204 20.62 -2.09 10.41
N SER A 205 20.82 -2.03 9.09
CA SER A 205 20.39 -0.90 8.25
C SER A 205 18.94 -0.97 7.78
N THR A 206 18.22 -2.09 7.99
CA THR A 206 16.83 -2.17 7.53
C THR A 206 15.98 -1.19 8.33
N ALA A 207 15.30 -0.29 7.62
CA ALA A 207 14.46 0.77 8.20
C ALA A 207 12.97 0.40 8.25
N LEU A 208 12.59 -0.79 7.79
CA LEU A 208 11.19 -1.19 7.63
C LEU A 208 10.45 -1.20 8.97
N VAL A 209 9.47 -0.30 9.08
CA VAL A 209 8.62 -0.12 10.27
C VAL A 209 7.16 -0.47 9.98
N GLU A 210 6.74 -0.43 8.72
CA GLU A 210 5.37 -0.77 8.29
C GLU A 210 5.39 -1.81 7.17
N LEU A 211 4.56 -2.84 7.31
CA LEU A 211 4.40 -3.88 6.31
C LEU A 211 2.92 -4.17 6.07
N SER A 212 2.51 -4.18 4.81
CA SER A 212 1.17 -4.54 4.38
C SER A 212 1.25 -5.66 3.36
N LEU A 213 0.65 -6.81 3.65
CA LEU A 213 0.66 -8.00 2.79
C LEU A 213 -0.74 -8.54 2.54
N SER A 214 -0.99 -8.95 1.31
CA SER A 214 -2.16 -9.75 0.95
C SER A 214 -1.77 -11.22 0.85
N ILE A 215 -2.36 -12.08 1.70
CA ILE A 215 -1.96 -13.48 1.86
C ILE A 215 -3.14 -14.37 1.51
N TYR A 216 -2.96 -15.34 0.61
CA TYR A 216 -4.05 -16.26 0.29
C TYR A 216 -4.42 -17.14 1.48
N ASN A 217 -3.41 -17.78 2.09
CA ASN A 217 -3.60 -18.68 3.22
C ASN A 217 -2.57 -18.37 4.30
N LEU A 218 -3.04 -17.86 5.45
CA LEU A 218 -2.19 -17.51 6.58
C LEU A 218 -2.05 -18.71 7.51
N ASP A 219 -0.81 -19.18 7.71
CA ASP A 219 -0.48 -20.17 8.73
C ASP A 219 0.35 -19.53 9.85
N VAL A 220 0.51 -20.25 10.96
CA VAL A 220 1.26 -19.75 12.13
C VAL A 220 2.75 -19.59 11.82
N ARG A 221 3.30 -20.41 10.92
CA ARG A 221 4.72 -20.34 10.52
C ARG A 221 5.05 -19.05 9.78
N VAL A 222 4.12 -18.52 8.97
CA VAL A 222 4.27 -17.20 8.34
C VAL A 222 4.34 -16.10 9.41
N LEU A 223 3.47 -16.15 10.43
CA LEU A 223 3.52 -15.20 11.54
C LEU A 223 4.80 -15.34 12.37
N ASP A 224 5.24 -16.57 12.64
CA ASP A 224 6.48 -16.88 13.36
C ASP A 224 7.70 -16.31 12.62
N LYS A 225 7.76 -16.48 11.29
CA LYS A 225 8.82 -15.93 10.45
C LYS A 225 8.79 -14.39 10.42
N LEU A 226 7.61 -13.79 10.34
CA LEU A 226 7.45 -12.33 10.45
C LEU A 226 8.01 -11.82 11.78
N ALA A 227 7.67 -12.48 12.89
CA ALA A 227 8.14 -12.13 14.22
C ALA A 227 9.66 -12.34 14.38
N SER A 228 10.22 -13.43 13.83
CA SER A 228 11.64 -13.74 13.94
C SER A 228 12.52 -12.77 13.15
N ASP A 229 12.09 -12.46 11.91
CA ASP A 229 12.88 -11.72 10.94
C ASP A 229 12.66 -10.21 11.03
N LEU A 230 11.45 -9.77 11.37
CA LEU A 230 11.08 -8.35 11.35
C LEU A 230 10.81 -7.83 12.77
N ARG A 231 11.75 -8.04 13.69
CA ARG A 231 11.58 -7.74 15.13
C ARG A 231 11.21 -6.28 15.44
N ARG A 232 11.76 -5.35 14.66
CA ARG A 232 11.56 -3.89 14.75
C ARG A 232 10.29 -3.39 14.02
N LEU A 233 9.54 -4.27 13.36
CA LEU A 233 8.31 -3.89 12.66
C LEU A 233 7.30 -3.35 13.68
N ARG A 234 6.73 -2.17 13.43
CA ARG A 234 5.80 -1.50 14.34
C ARG A 234 4.35 -1.63 13.91
N SER A 235 4.08 -1.66 12.61
CA SER A 235 2.73 -1.80 12.05
C SER A 235 2.68 -2.93 11.04
N LEU A 236 1.71 -3.83 11.20
CA LEU A 236 1.47 -4.95 10.30
C LEU A 236 0.02 -4.95 9.82
N LYS A 237 -0.17 -4.89 8.51
CA LYS A 237 -1.48 -4.97 7.85
C LYS A 237 -1.55 -6.25 7.03
N LEU A 238 -2.47 -7.14 7.36
CA LEU A 238 -2.68 -8.40 6.65
C LEU A 238 -4.06 -8.41 5.99
N LYS A 239 -4.09 -8.70 4.70
CA LYS A 239 -5.33 -8.98 3.96
C LYS A 239 -5.35 -10.46 3.62
N ILE A 240 -6.10 -11.25 4.38
CA ILE A 240 -6.10 -12.71 4.28
C ILE A 240 -7.35 -13.24 3.58
N SER A 241 -7.26 -14.41 2.94
CA SER A 241 -8.45 -15.12 2.46
C SER A 241 -8.84 -16.27 3.39
N LYS A 242 -7.86 -17.08 3.81
CA LYS A 242 -8.04 -18.24 4.68
C LYS A 242 -6.96 -18.30 5.76
N ILE A 243 -7.21 -19.09 6.80
CA ILE A 243 -6.21 -19.52 7.77
C ILE A 243 -6.09 -21.04 7.73
N SER A 244 -4.89 -21.57 7.97
CA SER A 244 -4.64 -23.01 8.00
C SER A 244 -3.60 -23.40 9.06
N CYS A 245 -3.66 -24.66 9.47
CA CYS A 245 -2.66 -25.34 10.28
C CYS A 245 -2.29 -26.63 9.54
N ASP A 246 -1.04 -27.11 9.66
CA ASP A 246 -0.43 -28.16 8.82
C ASP A 246 -1.25 -29.45 8.64
N THR A 247 -2.12 -29.75 9.60
CA THR A 247 -2.90 -30.99 9.64
C THR A 247 -4.38 -30.79 9.33
N THR A 248 -4.81 -29.57 8.99
CA THR A 248 -6.23 -29.22 8.90
C THR A 248 -6.60 -28.48 7.62
N TYR A 249 -7.87 -28.65 7.23
CA TYR A 249 -8.47 -27.88 6.15
C TYR A 249 -8.42 -26.39 6.46
N ALA A 250 -8.07 -25.61 5.44
CA ALA A 250 -8.07 -24.15 5.55
C ALA A 250 -9.51 -23.66 5.82
N ILE A 251 -9.66 -22.79 6.82
CA ILE A 251 -10.94 -22.20 7.20
C ILE A 251 -10.98 -20.73 6.80
N THR A 252 -12.18 -20.24 6.52
CA THR A 252 -12.41 -18.83 6.23
C THR A 252 -12.89 -18.14 7.49
N PRO A 253 -12.05 -17.31 8.16
CA PRO A 253 -12.40 -16.73 9.45
C PRO A 253 -13.49 -15.65 9.35
N SER A 254 -14.39 -15.67 10.32
CA SER A 254 -15.38 -14.65 10.61
C SER A 254 -14.72 -13.43 11.27
N GLN A 255 -15.52 -12.39 11.47
CA GLN A 255 -15.11 -11.20 12.20
C GLN A 255 -14.72 -11.49 13.66
N HIS A 256 -15.34 -12.51 14.25
CA HIS A 256 -15.24 -12.84 15.67
C HIS A 256 -14.37 -14.07 15.95
N PHE A 257 -13.90 -14.78 14.92
CA PHE A 257 -12.95 -15.88 15.06
C PHE A 257 -11.77 -15.50 15.98
N PRO A 258 -11.40 -16.29 17.01
CA PRO A 258 -11.89 -17.64 17.28
C PRO A 258 -13.09 -17.72 18.24
N ASP A 259 -13.59 -16.60 18.75
CA ASP A 259 -14.58 -16.51 19.84
C ASP A 259 -16.03 -16.71 19.37
N ASP A 260 -16.25 -17.49 18.31
CA ASP A 260 -17.59 -17.84 17.84
C ASP A 260 -18.28 -18.76 18.87
N SER A 261 -18.87 -18.10 19.86
CA SER A 261 -19.45 -18.57 21.15
C SER A 261 -20.37 -19.78 21.08
N VAL A 262 -20.80 -20.18 19.89
CA VAL A 262 -21.83 -21.18 19.68
C VAL A 262 -21.27 -22.61 19.65
N SER A 263 -19.98 -22.81 19.37
CA SER A 263 -19.51 -24.13 18.93
C SER A 263 -18.60 -24.91 19.88
N GLY A 264 -18.03 -24.30 20.92
CA GLY A 264 -17.01 -24.97 21.76
C GLY A 264 -15.84 -25.54 20.96
N LYS A 265 -15.67 -25.10 19.70
CA LYS A 265 -14.78 -25.70 18.73
C LYS A 265 -13.36 -25.28 19.04
N VAL A 266 -12.48 -26.27 19.21
CA VAL A 266 -11.05 -26.03 19.36
C VAL A 266 -10.44 -25.91 17.97
N TYR A 267 -9.81 -24.78 17.69
CA TYR A 267 -9.12 -24.52 16.44
C TYR A 267 -7.62 -24.79 16.60
N PRO A 268 -7.02 -25.75 15.87
CA PRO A 268 -5.58 -26.05 15.98
C PRO A 268 -4.68 -24.82 15.76
N PHE A 269 -5.05 -23.95 14.82
CA PHE A 269 -4.39 -22.66 14.60
C PHE A 269 -4.26 -21.81 15.87
N VAL A 270 -5.30 -21.77 16.72
CA VAL A 270 -5.31 -21.00 17.98
C VAL A 270 -4.35 -21.59 19.00
N ASN A 271 -4.30 -22.92 19.09
CA ASN A 271 -3.39 -23.60 20.01
C ASN A 271 -1.94 -23.43 19.55
N GLU A 272 -1.67 -23.60 18.25
CA GLU A 272 -0.35 -23.42 17.67
C GLU A 272 0.16 -21.99 17.89
N MET A 273 -0.64 -20.96 17.61
CA MET A 273 -0.31 -19.55 17.89
C MET A 273 0.17 -19.30 19.33
N LYS A 274 -0.36 -20.02 20.32
CA LYS A 274 0.00 -19.85 21.74
C LYS A 274 1.34 -20.51 22.11
N LEU A 275 1.90 -21.36 21.25
CA LEU A 275 3.13 -22.11 21.51
C LEU A 275 4.40 -21.43 20.98
N HIS A 276 4.27 -20.39 20.15
CA HIS A 276 5.42 -19.74 19.50
C HIS A 276 6.06 -18.66 20.38
N ALA A 277 7.27 -18.94 20.88
CA ALA A 277 8.05 -18.03 21.73
C ALA A 277 8.59 -16.78 20.99
N SER A 278 8.63 -16.79 19.66
CA SER A 278 9.07 -15.63 18.86
C SER A 278 8.18 -14.41 19.07
N PHE A 279 6.89 -14.62 19.35
CA PHE A 279 5.88 -13.59 19.54
C PHE A 279 6.13 -12.71 20.77
N GLU A 280 6.72 -13.27 21.84
CA GLU A 280 7.01 -12.52 23.06
C GLU A 280 8.06 -11.42 22.84
N ARG A 281 8.95 -11.60 21.87
CA ARG A 281 10.07 -10.69 21.57
C ARG A 281 9.77 -9.72 20.44
N TRP A 282 8.62 -9.87 19.79
CA TRP A 282 8.27 -9.02 18.66
C TRP A 282 7.83 -7.64 19.15
N GLU A 283 8.34 -6.56 18.58
CA GLU A 283 8.03 -5.18 19.01
C GLU A 283 6.79 -4.58 18.30
N LEU A 284 5.97 -5.42 17.68
CA LEU A 284 4.79 -5.01 16.92
C LEU A 284 3.80 -4.20 17.78
N LYS A 285 3.46 -2.98 17.36
CA LYS A 285 2.59 -2.06 18.11
C LYS A 285 1.17 -2.03 17.58
N ASP A 286 1.02 -2.00 16.26
CA ASP A 286 -0.26 -1.98 15.59
C ASP A 286 -0.43 -3.19 14.68
N ILE A 287 -1.61 -3.79 14.72
CA ILE A 287 -1.99 -4.85 13.80
C ILE A 287 -3.35 -4.55 13.17
N THR A 288 -3.43 -4.76 11.87
CA THR A 288 -4.69 -4.74 11.12
C THR A 288 -4.81 -6.06 10.38
N ILE A 289 -5.85 -6.84 10.65
CA ILE A 289 -6.14 -8.04 9.85
C ILE A 289 -7.52 -7.87 9.24
N LYS A 290 -7.59 -7.97 7.92
CA LYS A 290 -8.83 -7.89 7.16
C LYS A 290 -8.95 -9.06 6.18
N ARG A 291 -10.18 -9.35 5.77
CA ARG A 291 -10.50 -10.30 4.69
C ARG A 291 -11.26 -9.57 3.60
N ARG A 292 -10.89 -9.78 2.34
CA ARG A 292 -11.71 -9.30 1.23
C ARG A 292 -12.94 -10.18 1.12
N SER A 293 -14.13 -9.58 1.19
CA SER A 293 -15.38 -10.22 0.81
C SER A 293 -15.86 -9.69 -0.54
N CYS A 294 -16.98 -10.22 -1.02
CA CYS A 294 -17.57 -9.86 -2.30
C CYS A 294 -17.89 -8.35 -2.41
N CYS A 295 -18.21 -7.70 -1.28
CA CYS A 295 -18.78 -6.34 -1.25
C CYS A 295 -17.97 -5.34 -0.41
N ALA A 296 -17.11 -5.80 0.49
CA ALA A 296 -16.32 -4.94 1.36
C ALA A 296 -15.14 -5.72 1.97
N ASP A 297 -14.22 -4.98 2.57
CA ASP A 297 -13.24 -5.57 3.47
C ASP A 297 -13.90 -5.81 4.84
N LEU A 298 -13.64 -6.98 5.43
CA LEU A 298 -14.10 -7.37 6.76
C LEU A 298 -12.91 -7.34 7.70
N LEU A 299 -12.94 -6.50 8.74
CA LEU A 299 -11.93 -6.52 9.81
C LEU A 299 -12.12 -7.76 10.67
N LEU A 300 -11.04 -8.49 10.96
CA LEU A 300 -11.06 -9.73 11.73
C LEU A 300 -10.66 -9.45 13.18
N TRP A 301 -11.56 -8.83 13.93
CA TRP A 301 -11.29 -8.35 15.30
C TRP A 301 -10.91 -9.47 16.27
N GLY A 302 -11.56 -10.62 16.18
CA GLY A 302 -11.21 -11.76 17.03
C GLY A 302 -9.78 -12.26 16.76
N LEU A 303 -9.36 -12.25 15.48
CA LEU A 303 -8.01 -12.69 15.10
C LEU A 303 -6.94 -11.67 15.53
N MET A 304 -7.22 -10.37 15.42
CA MET A 304 -6.36 -9.31 15.98
C MET A 304 -6.27 -9.41 17.50
N SER A 305 -7.37 -9.77 18.18
CA SER A 305 -7.41 -9.99 19.63
C SER A 305 -6.58 -11.21 20.03
N LEU A 306 -6.67 -12.31 19.28
CA LEU A 306 -5.83 -13.48 19.46
C LEU A 306 -4.34 -13.13 19.28
N CYS A 307 -3.99 -12.38 18.24
CA CYS A 307 -2.63 -11.89 18.04
C CYS A 307 -2.15 -11.06 19.25
N ALA A 308 -2.96 -10.15 19.79
CA ALA A 308 -2.60 -9.34 20.94
C ALA A 308 -2.49 -10.13 22.26
N GLN A 309 -3.12 -11.30 22.36
CA GLN A 309 -2.91 -12.23 23.49
C GLN A 309 -1.56 -12.93 23.39
N CYS A 310 -1.13 -13.30 22.18
CA CYS A 310 0.15 -13.98 21.95
C CYS A 310 1.34 -13.01 21.81
N ILE A 311 1.10 -11.77 21.39
CA ILE A 311 2.12 -10.74 21.11
C ILE A 311 1.83 -9.55 22.05
N PRO A 312 2.45 -9.51 23.26
CA PRO A 312 2.09 -8.56 24.31
C PRO A 312 2.36 -7.09 23.95
N SER A 313 3.27 -6.85 22.99
CA SER A 313 3.66 -5.52 22.53
C SER A 313 2.59 -4.80 21.71
N ILE A 314 1.61 -5.53 21.16
CA ILE A 314 0.50 -4.94 20.41
C ILE A 314 -0.32 -4.09 21.36
N THR A 315 -0.59 -2.85 20.96
CA THR A 315 -1.31 -1.84 21.76
C THR A 315 -2.40 -1.14 20.96
N SER A 316 -2.40 -1.28 19.63
CA SER A 316 -3.34 -0.66 18.72
C SER A 316 -3.89 -1.67 17.70
N PHE A 317 -5.17 -1.53 17.36
CA PHE A 317 -5.82 -2.21 16.25
C PHE A 317 -6.22 -1.21 15.18
N ALA A 318 -6.04 -1.59 13.92
CA ALA A 318 -6.49 -0.81 12.76
C ALA A 318 -5.99 0.65 12.73
N GLY A 319 -4.85 0.96 13.36
CA GLY A 319 -4.31 2.31 13.47
C GLY A 319 -5.07 3.24 14.42
N ASN A 320 -5.98 2.73 15.25
CA ASN A 320 -6.81 3.55 16.14
C ASN A 320 -6.08 4.05 17.40
N GLY A 321 -4.91 3.48 17.73
CA GLY A 321 -4.16 3.81 18.94
C GLY A 321 -4.62 3.05 20.19
N ASP A 322 -5.62 2.18 20.07
CA ASP A 322 -6.13 1.33 21.16
C ASP A 322 -6.57 -0.06 20.66
N LYS A 323 -6.89 -0.96 21.60
CA LYS A 323 -7.42 -2.31 21.32
C LYS A 323 -8.95 -2.36 21.33
N MET A 324 -9.63 -1.22 21.32
CA MET A 324 -11.09 -1.19 21.47
C MET A 324 -11.75 -1.74 20.22
N ILE A 325 -12.53 -2.80 20.39
CA ILE A 325 -13.39 -3.31 19.33
C ILE A 325 -14.67 -2.46 19.37
N PRO A 326 -15.03 -1.76 18.27
CA PRO A 326 -16.21 -0.90 18.27
C PRO A 326 -17.49 -1.69 18.64
N ALA A 327 -18.20 -1.22 19.67
CA ALA A 327 -19.48 -1.80 20.06
C ALA A 327 -20.52 -1.61 18.95
N GLY A 328 -21.42 -2.58 18.77
CA GLY A 328 -22.45 -2.50 17.73
C GLY A 328 -22.00 -2.86 16.32
N LEU A 329 -20.79 -3.41 16.16
CA LEU A 329 -20.35 -4.08 14.93
C LEU A 329 -21.07 -5.41 14.65
N GLN A 330 -22.24 -5.63 15.25
CA GLN A 330 -23.26 -6.50 14.66
C GLN A 330 -23.65 -5.87 13.33
N LEU A 331 -22.80 -6.05 12.32
CA LEU A 331 -23.20 -6.03 10.94
C LEU A 331 -24.35 -7.02 10.91
N GLN A 332 -25.58 -6.47 10.94
CA GLN A 332 -26.75 -7.24 10.58
C GLN A 332 -26.32 -7.91 9.29
N ALA A 333 -26.29 -9.24 9.29
CA ALA A 333 -26.05 -10.03 8.10
C ALA A 333 -27.24 -9.78 7.18
N THR A 334 -27.33 -8.56 6.63
CA THR A 334 -28.19 -8.25 5.53
C THR A 334 -27.54 -9.01 4.41
N TYR A 335 -28.10 -10.17 4.12
CA TYR A 335 -27.78 -10.98 2.96
C TYR A 335 -28.01 -10.12 1.71
N LYS A 336 -27.08 -9.21 1.43
CA LYS A 336 -27.06 -8.48 0.18
C LYS A 336 -26.60 -9.49 -0.85
N ARG A 337 -27.49 -9.81 -1.78
CA ARG A 337 -27.14 -10.56 -2.98
C ARG A 337 -26.11 -9.74 -3.75
N CYS A 338 -24.87 -10.18 -3.73
CA CYS A 338 -23.83 -9.61 -4.56
C CYS A 338 -23.72 -10.51 -5.79
N LEU A 339 -24.01 -9.96 -6.98
CA LEU A 339 -23.82 -10.65 -8.25
C LEU A 339 -24.47 -12.06 -8.28
N GLN A 340 -25.69 -12.19 -7.73
CA GLN A 340 -26.46 -13.44 -7.68
C GLN A 340 -25.84 -14.60 -6.88
N VAL A 341 -24.69 -14.40 -6.24
CA VAL A 341 -24.09 -15.37 -5.31
C VAL A 341 -24.42 -14.97 -3.87
N LEU A 342 -24.72 -15.96 -3.02
CA LEU A 342 -24.86 -15.73 -1.57
C LEU A 342 -23.52 -15.24 -1.02
N CYS A 343 -23.46 -13.97 -0.65
CA CYS A 343 -22.26 -13.41 -0.03
C CYS A 343 -22.15 -13.88 1.41
N SER A 344 -21.10 -14.62 1.72
CA SER A 344 -20.75 -15.09 3.08
C SER A 344 -20.07 -14.01 3.91
N TYR A 345 -20.60 -12.79 3.86
CA TYR A 345 -20.07 -11.68 4.63
C TYR A 345 -20.29 -11.96 6.13
N GLY A 346 -19.20 -12.06 6.89
CA GLY A 346 -19.24 -12.21 8.35
C GLY A 346 -19.42 -13.63 8.89
N THR A 347 -19.63 -14.65 8.05
CA THR A 347 -19.82 -16.04 8.51
C THR A 347 -18.59 -16.92 8.31
N ASP A 348 -18.33 -17.78 9.30
CA ASP A 348 -17.34 -18.87 9.21
C ASP A 348 -17.81 -19.93 8.22
N HIS A 349 -16.92 -20.37 7.33
CA HIS A 349 -17.19 -21.51 6.47
C HIS A 349 -15.97 -22.42 6.36
N THR A 350 -16.20 -23.71 6.58
CA THR A 350 -15.39 -24.78 6.02
C THR A 350 -15.92 -25.02 4.60
N LEU A 351 -15.09 -24.78 3.59
CA LEU A 351 -15.39 -25.28 2.25
C LEU A 351 -15.30 -26.81 2.34
N TRP A 352 -16.44 -27.48 2.28
CA TRP A 352 -16.56 -28.93 2.28
C TRP A 352 -16.22 -29.50 0.90
#